data_AF-A0A1G8QBU7-F1
#
_entry.id   AF-A0A1G8QBU7-F1
#
_cell.length_a   1.000
_cell.length_b   1.000
_cell.length_c   1.000
_cell.angle_alpha   90.00
_cell.angle_beta   90.00
_cell.angle_gamma   90.00
#
_symmetry.space_group_name_H-M   'P 1'
#
loop_
_entity.id
_entity.type
_entity.pdbx_description
1 polymer ?
#
loop_
_entity_poly.entity_id
_entity_poly.type
_entity_poly.pdbx_seq_one_letter_code
_entity_poly.pdbx_strand_id
1 'polypeptide(L)'
;MVQNEQQEASESTLRIATLFIIIVPAIMGLAASSAPEFNGLYASILGCIVGLLFIYSVFQVVTKRYNEEAQRFLHLIIVLNVSALFMLLAVWRVYGEVAWLGVVLLVVYLLALLFAIVKREYLYNAMRHPRKYPVGGRIYGAVLLAAAVIGPSSYGFAVAISSQQGSEVALSVIVSMIVPFAYLFVLVSIPAYVKAEKNQN
;
A
#
# COMPACT_ATOMS: atom_id res chain seq x y z
N MET A 1 -16.03 11.13 33.28
CA MET A 1 -15.22 12.08 32.49
C MET A 1 -14.07 11.40 31.76
N VAL A 2 -13.28 10.52 32.39
CA VAL A 2 -12.16 9.78 31.74
C VAL A 2 -12.57 8.90 30.53
N GLN A 3 -13.79 8.36 30.51
CA GLN A 3 -14.29 7.52 29.41
C GLN A 3 -14.58 8.31 28.12
N ASN A 4 -14.99 9.58 28.21
CA ASN A 4 -15.26 10.41 27.03
C ASN A 4 -13.97 10.85 26.34
N GLU A 5 -12.93 11.19 27.10
CA GLU A 5 -11.65 11.62 26.54
C GLU A 5 -10.91 10.48 25.81
N GLN A 6 -10.96 9.26 26.33
CA GLN A 6 -10.38 8.08 25.65
C GLN A 6 -11.11 7.72 24.36
N GLN A 7 -12.43 7.90 24.32
CA GLN A 7 -13.24 7.58 23.15
C GLN A 7 -13.06 8.62 22.03
N GLU A 8 -12.96 9.91 22.39
CA GLU A 8 -12.73 11.02 21.47
C GLU A 8 -11.30 11.01 20.88
N ALA A 9 -10.30 10.64 21.69
CA ALA A 9 -8.92 10.42 21.23
C ALA A 9 -8.81 9.23 20.26
N SER A 10 -9.59 8.17 20.48
CA SER A 10 -9.63 7.02 19.56
C SER A 10 -10.28 7.38 18.22
N GLU A 11 -11.36 8.18 18.23
CA GLU A 11 -12.11 8.54 17.02
C GLU A 11 -11.31 9.51 16.12
N SER A 12 -10.64 10.51 16.74
CA SER A 12 -9.74 11.42 16.03
C SER A 12 -8.55 10.70 15.40
N THR A 13 -7.93 9.76 16.11
CA THR A 13 -6.81 8.94 15.60
C THR A 13 -7.23 8.09 14.41
N LEU A 14 -8.41 7.46 14.46
CA LEU A 14 -8.93 6.64 13.36
C LEU A 14 -9.27 7.48 12.12
N ARG A 15 -9.85 8.65 12.33
CA ARG A 15 -10.14 9.60 11.25
C ARG A 15 -8.86 10.06 10.56
N ILE A 16 -7.83 10.41 11.34
CA ILE A 16 -6.52 10.79 10.81
C ILE A 16 -5.89 9.62 10.05
N ALA A 17 -5.91 8.39 10.60
CA ALA A 17 -5.37 7.22 9.93
C ALA A 17 -6.08 6.93 8.59
N THR A 18 -7.41 7.04 8.55
CA THR A 18 -8.21 6.86 7.32
C THR A 18 -7.84 7.89 6.25
N LEU A 19 -7.60 9.15 6.66
CA LEU A 19 -7.15 10.21 5.74
C LEU A 19 -5.68 10.05 5.32
N PHE A 20 -4.81 9.61 6.23
CA PHE A 20 -3.38 9.42 5.95
C PHE A 20 -3.15 8.29 4.95
N ILE A 21 -4.01 7.27 4.96
CA ILE A 21 -4.01 6.17 3.97
C ILE A 21 -4.25 6.67 2.53
N ILE A 22 -4.84 7.86 2.34
CA ILE A 22 -5.04 8.50 1.03
C ILE A 22 -3.73 9.10 0.46
N ILE A 23 -2.82 9.51 1.35
CA ILE A 23 -1.56 10.12 0.96
C ILE A 23 -0.70 9.12 0.17
N VAL A 24 -0.79 7.84 0.53
CA VAL A 24 -0.02 6.76 -0.09
C VAL A 24 -0.31 6.61 -1.59
N PRO A 25 -1.55 6.33 -2.05
CA PRO A 25 -1.83 6.27 -3.49
C PRO A 25 -1.62 7.60 -4.20
N ALA A 26 -1.80 8.74 -3.53
CA ALA A 26 -1.56 10.06 -4.12
C ALA A 26 -0.07 10.30 -4.41
N ILE A 27 0.83 10.03 -3.44
CA ILE A 27 2.29 10.11 -3.65
C ILE A 27 2.73 9.09 -4.70
N MET A 28 2.17 7.87 -4.68
CA MET A 28 2.53 6.85 -5.66
C MET A 28 2.02 7.20 -7.07
N GLY A 29 0.83 7.79 -7.20
CA GLY A 29 0.32 8.31 -8.46
C GLY A 29 1.19 9.45 -8.99
N LEU A 30 1.63 10.36 -8.12
CA LEU A 30 2.59 11.40 -8.48
C LEU A 30 3.93 10.80 -8.93
N ALA A 31 4.50 9.86 -8.18
CA ALA A 31 5.73 9.17 -8.55
C ALA A 31 5.62 8.45 -9.90
N ALA A 32 4.52 7.70 -10.11
CA ALA A 32 4.21 7.03 -11.37
C ALA A 32 4.02 8.01 -12.54
N SER A 33 3.61 9.24 -12.26
CA SER A 33 3.45 10.30 -13.27
C SER A 33 4.74 11.10 -13.54
N SER A 34 5.69 11.12 -12.60
CA SER A 34 6.93 11.92 -12.71
C SER A 34 8.06 11.27 -13.52
N ALA A 35 7.84 10.07 -14.07
CA ALA A 35 8.82 9.37 -14.91
C ALA A 35 8.91 9.99 -16.33
N PRO A 36 10.08 9.91 -17.00
CA PRO A 36 10.52 10.89 -18.02
C PRO A 36 9.81 10.91 -19.39
N GLU A 37 8.77 10.11 -19.63
CA GLU A 37 8.02 10.17 -20.90
C GLU A 37 6.52 10.27 -20.65
N PHE A 38 5.95 11.45 -20.86
CA PHE A 38 4.56 11.72 -20.53
C PHE A 38 3.66 11.73 -21.75
N ASN A 39 2.83 10.69 -21.89
CA ASN A 39 1.63 10.77 -22.70
C ASN A 39 0.50 11.37 -21.83
N GLY A 40 -0.06 12.51 -22.25
CA GLY A 40 -1.11 13.22 -21.51
C GLY A 40 -2.34 12.34 -21.19
N LEU A 41 -2.62 11.33 -22.01
CA LEU A 41 -3.71 10.38 -21.76
C LEU A 41 -3.46 9.54 -20.50
N TYR A 42 -2.22 9.08 -20.28
CA TYR A 42 -1.87 8.30 -19.09
C TYR A 42 -1.97 9.13 -17.81
N ALA A 43 -1.50 10.38 -17.88
CA ALA A 43 -1.62 11.35 -16.80
C ALA A 43 -3.05 11.52 -16.32
N SER A 44 -3.96 11.70 -17.27
CA SER A 44 -5.38 11.91 -16.99
C SER A 44 -6.01 10.67 -16.37
N ILE A 45 -5.67 9.47 -16.87
CA ILE A 45 -6.16 8.21 -16.29
C ILE A 45 -5.70 8.06 -14.84
N LEU A 46 -4.41 8.26 -14.55
CA LEU A 46 -3.90 8.20 -13.18
C LEU A 46 -4.54 9.25 -12.28
N GLY A 47 -4.64 10.49 -12.77
CA GLY A 47 -5.29 11.59 -12.05
C GLY A 47 -6.75 11.27 -11.70
N CYS A 48 -7.50 10.67 -12.63
CA CYS A 48 -8.87 10.21 -12.39
C CYS A 48 -8.94 9.14 -11.30
N ILE A 49 -8.06 8.13 -11.34
CA ILE A 49 -8.06 7.07 -10.33
C ILE A 49 -7.72 7.62 -8.93
N VAL A 50 -6.70 8.49 -8.83
CA VAL A 50 -6.35 9.16 -7.56
C VAL A 50 -7.52 10.02 -7.07
N GLY A 51 -8.17 10.77 -7.98
CA GLY A 51 -9.34 11.60 -7.65
C GLY A 51 -10.52 10.78 -7.13
N LEU A 52 -10.81 9.64 -7.76
CA LEU A 52 -11.86 8.72 -7.31
C LEU A 52 -11.55 8.11 -5.95
N LEU A 53 -10.30 7.70 -5.69
CA LEU A 53 -9.87 7.23 -4.37
C LEU A 53 -9.99 8.32 -3.32
N PHE A 54 -9.61 9.55 -3.63
CA PHE A 54 -9.78 10.69 -2.73
C PHE A 54 -11.25 10.90 -2.39
N ILE A 55 -12.14 10.96 -3.39
CA ILE A 55 -13.59 11.09 -3.20
C ILE A 55 -14.13 9.94 -2.34
N TYR A 56 -13.74 8.70 -2.63
CA TYR A 56 -14.16 7.52 -1.87
C TYR A 56 -13.76 7.61 -0.39
N SER A 57 -12.57 8.11 -0.13
CA SER A 57 -12.03 8.26 1.23
C SER A 57 -12.70 9.41 1.99
N VAL A 58 -12.93 10.55 1.33
CA VAL A 58 -13.69 11.67 1.89
C VAL A 58 -15.11 11.24 2.20
N PHE A 59 -15.75 10.49 1.30
CA PHE A 59 -17.09 9.95 1.50
C PHE A 59 -17.16 9.05 2.75
N GLN A 60 -16.20 8.13 2.92
CA GLN A 60 -16.08 7.29 4.12
C GLN A 60 -15.98 8.11 5.42
N VAL A 61 -15.22 9.21 5.41
CA VAL A 61 -15.05 10.08 6.57
C VAL A 61 -16.30 10.92 6.85
N VAL A 62 -16.88 11.55 5.83
CA VAL A 62 -18.08 12.41 5.97
C VAL A 62 -19.28 11.59 6.41
N THR A 63 -19.47 10.40 5.86
CA THR A 63 -20.57 9.49 6.25
C THR A 63 -20.29 8.72 7.54
N LYS A 64 -19.13 8.93 8.16
CA LYS A 64 -18.67 8.21 9.36
C LYS A 64 -18.64 6.69 9.22
N ARG A 65 -18.59 6.18 7.98
CA ARG A 65 -18.55 4.73 7.71
C ARG A 65 -17.28 4.05 8.21
N TYR A 66 -16.21 4.80 8.48
CA TYR A 66 -15.00 4.29 9.13
C TYR A 66 -15.24 3.73 10.56
N ASN A 67 -16.36 4.10 11.21
CA ASN A 67 -16.79 3.53 12.48
C ASN A 67 -17.29 2.09 12.32
N GLU A 68 -17.84 1.75 11.15
CA GLU A 68 -18.20 0.37 10.81
C GLU A 68 -16.94 -0.42 10.47
N GLU A 69 -16.67 -1.48 11.24
CA GLU A 69 -15.45 -2.27 11.09
C GLU A 69 -15.33 -2.88 9.67
N ALA A 70 -16.43 -3.34 9.09
CA ALA A 70 -16.46 -3.88 7.73
C ALA A 70 -16.10 -2.83 6.66
N GLN A 71 -16.68 -1.64 6.74
CA GLN A 71 -16.41 -0.55 5.79
C GLN A 71 -14.97 -0.04 5.91
N ARG A 72 -14.43 0.03 7.13
CA ARG A 72 -13.03 0.39 7.36
C ARG A 72 -12.07 -0.62 6.73
N PHE A 73 -12.34 -1.91 6.84
CA PHE A 73 -11.50 -2.93 6.20
C PHE A 73 -11.62 -2.89 4.68
N LEU A 74 -12.83 -2.75 4.15
CA LEU A 74 -13.08 -2.66 2.71
C LEU A 74 -12.35 -1.44 2.12
N HIS A 75 -12.40 -0.31 2.82
CA HIS A 75 -11.66 0.89 2.48
C HIS A 75 -10.15 0.63 2.40
N LEU A 76 -9.60 0.01 3.45
CA LEU A 76 -8.17 -0.31 3.55
C LEU A 76 -7.73 -1.26 2.43
N ILE A 77 -8.58 -2.23 2.06
CA ILE A 77 -8.34 -3.16 0.96
C ILE A 77 -8.26 -2.44 -0.37
N ILE A 78 -9.27 -1.64 -0.71
CA ILE A 78 -9.29 -0.93 -1.98
C ILE A 78 -8.09 0.00 -2.08
N VAL A 79 -7.87 0.84 -1.06
CA VAL A 79 -6.82 1.86 -1.12
C VAL A 79 -5.43 1.24 -1.18
N LEU A 80 -5.14 0.22 -0.35
CA LEU A 80 -3.81 -0.41 -0.35
C LEU A 80 -3.53 -1.23 -1.60
N ASN A 81 -4.52 -1.94 -2.17
CA ASN A 81 -4.32 -2.69 -3.41
C ASN A 81 -4.13 -1.78 -4.62
N VAL A 82 -4.87 -0.68 -4.71
CA VAL A 82 -4.67 0.32 -5.78
C VAL A 82 -3.31 1.01 -5.61
N SER A 83 -2.90 1.32 -4.37
CA SER A 83 -1.55 1.84 -4.08
C SER A 83 -0.47 0.87 -4.54
N ALA A 84 -0.62 -0.42 -4.23
CA ALA A 84 0.31 -1.46 -4.65
C ALA A 84 0.41 -1.58 -6.18
N LEU A 85 -0.71 -1.47 -6.90
CA LEU A 85 -0.70 -1.44 -8.37
C LEU A 85 0.07 -0.22 -8.90
N PHE A 86 -0.14 0.95 -8.32
CA PHE A 86 0.58 2.17 -8.71
C PHE A 86 2.07 2.11 -8.44
N MET A 87 2.45 1.52 -7.31
CA MET A 87 3.84 1.23 -6.99
C MET A 87 4.51 0.38 -8.09
N LEU A 88 3.85 -0.69 -8.54
CA LEU A 88 4.37 -1.56 -9.60
C LEU A 88 4.39 -0.87 -10.97
N LEU A 89 3.39 -0.03 -11.27
CA LEU A 89 3.38 0.76 -12.51
C LEU A 89 4.51 1.79 -12.53
N ALA A 90 4.78 2.47 -11.41
CA ALA A 90 5.91 3.38 -11.29
C ALA A 90 7.23 2.67 -11.56
N VAL A 91 7.41 1.46 -11.01
CA VAL A 91 8.58 0.61 -11.27
C VAL A 91 8.70 0.27 -12.74
N TRP A 92 7.65 -0.27 -13.33
CA TRP A 92 7.66 -0.64 -14.74
C TRP A 92 8.04 0.54 -15.65
N ARG A 93 7.54 1.75 -15.37
CA ARG A 93 7.89 2.96 -16.13
C ARG A 93 9.34 3.38 -15.96
N VAL A 94 9.85 3.42 -14.74
CA VAL A 94 11.22 3.86 -14.46
C VAL A 94 12.26 2.96 -15.15
N TYR A 95 11.90 1.70 -15.38
CA TYR A 95 12.69 0.76 -16.15
C TYR A 95 12.42 0.78 -17.67
N GLY A 96 11.89 1.88 -18.21
CA GLY A 96 11.70 2.08 -19.65
C GLY A 96 10.55 1.28 -20.26
N GLU A 97 9.53 0.96 -19.45
CA GLU A 97 8.28 0.32 -19.93
C GLU A 97 8.50 -1.04 -20.61
N VAL A 98 9.58 -1.72 -20.24
CA VAL A 98 9.95 -2.99 -20.86
C VAL A 98 8.86 -4.03 -20.60
N ALA A 99 8.25 -4.55 -21.68
CA ALA A 99 7.04 -5.35 -21.60
C ALA A 99 7.17 -6.60 -20.71
N TRP A 100 8.30 -7.31 -20.79
CA TRP A 100 8.51 -8.51 -19.97
C TRP A 100 8.55 -8.18 -18.48
N LEU A 101 9.12 -7.04 -18.08
CA LEU A 101 9.17 -6.62 -16.68
C LEU A 101 7.77 -6.31 -16.17
N GLY A 102 6.97 -5.60 -16.95
CA GLY A 102 5.56 -5.33 -16.63
C GLY A 102 4.76 -6.62 -16.43
N VAL A 103 4.94 -7.60 -17.33
CA VAL A 103 4.31 -8.92 -17.21
C VAL A 103 4.77 -9.65 -15.95
N VAL A 104 6.06 -9.66 -15.64
CA VAL A 104 6.60 -10.30 -14.42
C VAL A 104 6.02 -9.65 -13.16
N LEU A 105 6.02 -8.31 -13.07
CA LEU A 105 5.47 -7.59 -11.92
C LEU A 105 3.99 -7.91 -11.71
N LEU A 106 3.21 -7.96 -12.80
CA LEU A 106 1.80 -8.29 -12.78
C LEU A 106 1.54 -9.74 -12.39
N VAL A 107 2.28 -10.71 -12.94
CA VAL A 107 2.14 -12.13 -12.59
C VAL A 107 2.43 -12.35 -11.12
N VAL A 108 3.53 -11.77 -10.60
CA VAL A 108 3.88 -11.88 -9.17
C VAL A 108 2.81 -11.20 -8.31
N TYR A 109 2.25 -10.07 -8.75
CA TYR A 109 1.13 -9.41 -8.06
C TYR A 109 -0.10 -10.30 -7.98
N LEU A 110 -0.51 -10.91 -9.09
CA LEU A 110 -1.66 -11.81 -9.13
C LEU A 110 -1.43 -13.06 -8.28
N LEU A 111 -0.22 -13.62 -8.28
CA LEU A 111 0.14 -14.75 -7.40
C LEU A 111 0.08 -14.36 -5.92
N ALA A 112 0.60 -13.18 -5.56
CA ALA A 112 0.53 -12.66 -4.19
C ALA A 112 -0.92 -12.42 -3.76
N LEU A 113 -1.75 -11.84 -4.65
CA LEU A 113 -3.17 -11.62 -4.43
C LEU A 113 -3.91 -12.95 -4.23
N LEU A 114 -3.70 -13.91 -5.12
CA LEU A 114 -4.30 -15.25 -5.04
C LEU A 114 -3.89 -15.95 -3.74
N PHE A 115 -2.61 -15.90 -3.39
CA PHE A 115 -2.10 -16.46 -2.13
C PHE A 115 -2.76 -15.77 -0.93
N ALA A 116 -2.87 -14.44 -0.94
CA ALA A 116 -3.51 -13.67 0.12
C ALA A 116 -5.00 -14.05 0.30
N ILE A 117 -5.70 -14.34 -0.80
CA ILE A 117 -7.10 -14.77 -0.79
C ILE A 117 -7.22 -16.21 -0.26
N VAL A 118 -6.46 -17.16 -0.83
CA VAL A 118 -6.54 -18.59 -0.52
C VAL A 118 -6.09 -18.89 0.91
N LYS A 119 -5.06 -18.18 1.39
CA LYS A 119 -4.49 -18.37 2.74
C LYS A 119 -4.87 -17.25 3.70
N ARG A 120 -5.96 -16.53 3.44
CA ARG A 120 -6.40 -15.36 4.23
C ARG A 120 -6.44 -15.61 5.74
N GLU A 121 -7.01 -16.73 6.18
CA GLU A 121 -7.12 -17.04 7.61
C GLU A 121 -5.76 -17.32 8.26
N TYR A 122 -4.89 -18.05 7.56
CA TYR A 122 -3.54 -18.34 8.03
C TYR A 122 -2.72 -17.05 8.17
N LEU A 123 -2.77 -16.18 7.15
CA LEU A 123 -2.06 -14.90 7.16
C LEU A 123 -2.57 -13.97 8.27
N TYR A 124 -3.90 -13.88 8.43
CA TYR A 124 -4.51 -13.10 9.50
C TYR A 124 -4.03 -13.57 10.88
N ASN A 125 -4.07 -14.89 11.11
CA ASN A 125 -3.65 -15.47 12.39
C ASN A 125 -2.14 -15.34 12.60
N ALA A 126 -1.33 -15.43 11.54
CA ALA A 126 0.11 -15.23 11.61
C ALA A 126 0.50 -13.79 11.96
N MET A 127 -0.23 -12.80 11.44
CA MET A 127 -0.01 -11.38 11.76
C MET A 127 -0.38 -11.05 13.21
N ARG A 128 -1.49 -11.59 13.73
CA ARG A 128 -1.94 -11.32 15.11
C ARG A 128 -1.26 -12.16 16.17
N HIS A 129 -0.90 -13.41 15.84
CA HIS A 129 -0.31 -14.36 16.76
C HIS A 129 0.99 -14.94 16.20
N PRO A 130 2.03 -14.11 15.96
CA PRO A 130 3.26 -14.55 15.31
C PRO A 130 3.98 -15.67 16.07
N ARG A 131 3.81 -15.75 17.40
CA ARG A 131 4.34 -16.84 18.23
C ARG A 131 3.67 -18.20 17.99
N LYS A 132 2.38 -18.22 17.62
CA LYS A 132 1.62 -19.45 17.33
C LYS A 132 1.83 -19.94 15.89
N TYR A 133 2.22 -19.04 14.98
CA TYR A 133 2.51 -19.34 13.57
C TYR A 133 3.94 -18.93 13.23
N PRO A 134 4.95 -19.68 13.68
CA PRO A 134 6.35 -19.24 13.66
C PRO A 134 6.87 -18.96 12.25
N VAL A 135 6.44 -19.73 11.24
CA VAL A 135 6.85 -19.53 9.85
C VAL A 135 6.24 -18.24 9.29
N GLY A 136 4.91 -18.09 9.39
CA GLY A 136 4.22 -16.88 8.90
C GLY A 136 4.64 -15.62 9.64
N GLY A 137 4.81 -15.71 10.96
CA GLY A 137 5.27 -14.62 11.81
C GLY A 137 6.71 -14.18 11.51
N ARG A 138 7.62 -15.12 11.21
CA ARG A 138 8.99 -14.79 10.77
C ARG A 138 9.02 -14.11 9.42
N ILE A 139 8.26 -14.61 8.45
CA ILE A 139 8.16 -13.99 7.12
C ILE A 139 7.58 -12.58 7.25
N TYR A 140 6.48 -12.43 7.98
CA TYR A 140 5.86 -11.12 8.20
C TYR A 140 6.78 -10.15 8.94
N GLY A 141 7.47 -10.61 9.99
CA GLY A 141 8.45 -9.83 10.73
C GLY A 141 9.64 -9.41 9.88
N ALA A 142 10.18 -10.31 9.06
CA ALA A 142 11.28 -10.01 8.14
C ALA A 142 10.85 -8.98 7.08
N VAL A 143 9.64 -9.11 6.55
CA VAL A 143 9.06 -8.18 5.57
C VAL A 143 8.79 -6.80 6.19
N LEU A 144 8.29 -6.73 7.42
CA LEU A 144 8.14 -5.47 8.16
C LEU A 144 9.49 -4.83 8.50
N LEU A 145 10.47 -5.63 8.93
CA LEU A 145 11.82 -5.13 9.21
C LEU A 145 12.46 -4.60 7.93
N ALA A 146 12.34 -5.33 6.82
CA ALA A 146 12.80 -4.88 5.52
C ALA A 146 12.11 -3.57 5.12
N ALA A 147 10.79 -3.45 5.27
CA ALA A 147 10.05 -2.21 5.01
C ALA A 147 10.54 -1.04 5.91
N ALA A 148 10.73 -1.28 7.20
CA ALA A 148 11.17 -0.27 8.17
C ALA A 148 12.61 0.19 7.93
N VAL A 149 13.49 -0.69 7.44
CA VAL A 149 14.88 -0.37 7.12
C VAL A 149 14.99 0.25 5.73
N ILE A 150 14.39 -0.38 4.72
CA ILE A 150 14.50 0.04 3.32
C ILE A 150 13.85 1.40 3.09
N GLY A 151 12.69 1.70 3.70
CA GLY A 151 11.98 2.97 3.44
C GLY A 151 12.77 4.24 3.79
N PRO A 152 13.33 4.38 5.00
CA PRO A 152 14.18 5.52 5.36
C PRO A 152 15.54 5.48 4.66
N SER A 153 16.12 4.29 4.50
CA SER A 153 17.44 4.11 3.87
C SER A 153 17.42 4.43 2.37
N SER A 154 16.32 4.12 1.69
CA SER A 154 16.15 4.38 0.26
C SER A 154 16.22 5.87 -0.06
N TYR A 155 15.67 6.72 0.81
CA TYR A 155 15.75 8.16 0.65
C TYR A 155 17.18 8.69 0.82
N GLY A 156 17.86 8.31 1.92
CA GLY A 156 19.24 8.76 2.19
C GLY A 156 20.23 8.29 1.12
N PHE A 157 20.10 7.05 0.67
CA PHE A 157 20.96 6.47 -0.36
C PHE A 157 20.69 7.08 -1.74
N ALA A 158 19.43 7.38 -2.07
CA ALA A 158 19.09 8.04 -3.32
C ALA A 158 19.54 9.50 -3.39
N VAL A 159 19.49 10.24 -2.27
CA VAL A 159 20.08 11.59 -2.20
C VAL A 159 21.59 11.54 -2.44
N ALA A 160 22.29 10.57 -1.83
CA ALA A 160 23.73 10.38 -2.04
C ALA A 160 24.06 9.99 -3.50
N ILE A 161 23.34 9.04 -4.09
CA ILE A 161 23.52 8.63 -5.48
C ILE A 161 23.17 9.77 -6.45
N SER A 162 22.11 10.54 -6.19
CA SER A 162 21.72 11.66 -7.04
C SER A 162 22.83 12.69 -7.19
N SER A 163 23.65 12.87 -6.14
CA SER A 163 24.79 13.79 -6.17
C SER A 163 25.99 13.26 -6.99
N GLN A 164 26.07 11.95 -7.23
CA GLN A 164 27.22 11.29 -7.86
C GLN A 164 26.94 10.76 -9.27
N GLN A 165 25.72 10.25 -9.51
CA GLN A 165 25.35 9.53 -10.73
C GLN A 165 24.14 10.14 -11.46
N GLY A 166 23.64 11.29 -10.98
CA GLY A 166 22.48 11.97 -11.56
C GLY A 166 21.14 11.47 -11.01
N SER A 167 20.10 12.26 -11.28
CA SER A 167 18.74 12.05 -10.74
C SER A 167 18.06 10.78 -11.27
N GLU A 168 18.41 10.32 -12.46
CA GLU A 168 17.79 9.14 -13.09
C GLU A 168 18.16 7.83 -12.37
N VAL A 169 19.43 7.69 -11.97
CA VAL A 169 19.90 6.51 -11.22
C VAL A 169 19.31 6.51 -9.82
N ALA A 170 19.22 7.67 -9.18
CA ALA A 170 18.57 7.83 -7.87
C ALA A 170 17.09 7.44 -7.92
N LEU A 171 16.36 7.87 -8.95
CA LEU A 171 14.96 7.52 -9.16
C LEU A 171 14.78 6.00 -9.32
N SER A 172 15.66 5.37 -10.11
CA SER A 172 15.66 3.92 -10.31
C SER A 172 15.83 3.15 -9.01
N VAL A 173 16.76 3.57 -8.15
CA VAL A 173 17.00 2.93 -6.85
C VAL A 173 15.82 3.12 -5.90
N ILE A 174 15.28 4.34 -5.78
CA ILE A 174 14.10 4.61 -4.94
C ILE A 174 12.96 3.70 -5.37
N VAL A 175 12.65 3.69 -6.67
CA VAL A 175 11.48 3.01 -7.19
C VAL A 175 11.61 1.48 -7.09
N SER A 176 12.80 0.92 -7.30
CA SER A 176 13.08 -0.50 -7.08
C SER A 176 12.75 -0.95 -5.65
N MET A 177 13.03 -0.07 -4.69
CA MET A 177 12.79 -0.32 -3.27
C MET A 177 11.30 -0.25 -2.90
N ILE A 178 10.43 0.22 -3.79
CA ILE A 178 8.97 0.28 -3.59
C ILE A 178 8.32 -1.10 -3.89
N VAL A 179 8.92 -1.93 -4.74
CA VAL A 179 8.37 -3.25 -5.13
C VAL A 179 8.01 -4.13 -3.91
N PRO A 180 8.88 -4.30 -2.89
CA PRO A 180 8.54 -5.08 -1.70
C PRO A 180 7.34 -4.52 -0.92
N PHE A 181 7.17 -3.20 -0.87
CA PHE A 181 6.03 -2.56 -0.19
C PHE A 181 4.71 -2.83 -0.91
N ALA A 182 4.73 -2.82 -2.24
CA ALA A 182 3.55 -3.16 -3.04
C ALA A 182 3.02 -4.55 -2.67
N TYR A 183 3.91 -5.56 -2.60
CA TYR A 183 3.51 -6.91 -2.23
C TYR A 183 3.12 -7.04 -0.77
N LEU A 184 3.77 -6.31 0.14
CA LEU A 184 3.39 -6.25 1.55
C LEU A 184 1.94 -5.73 1.69
N PHE A 185 1.59 -4.66 0.99
CA PHE A 185 0.24 -4.08 1.03
C PHE A 185 -0.84 -5.06 0.55
N VAL A 186 -0.57 -5.84 -0.50
CA VAL A 186 -1.48 -6.91 -0.95
C VAL A 186 -1.65 -7.98 0.13
N LEU A 187 -0.54 -8.44 0.72
CA LEU A 187 -0.53 -9.52 1.71
C LEU A 187 -1.18 -9.12 3.04
N VAL A 188 -1.18 -7.84 3.41
CA VAL A 188 -1.78 -7.35 4.67
C VAL A 188 -3.24 -6.95 4.50
N SER A 189 -3.59 -6.40 3.35
CA SER A 189 -4.94 -5.89 3.11
C SER A 189 -5.99 -7.00 3.05
N ILE A 190 -5.77 -8.04 2.24
CA ILE A 190 -6.75 -9.11 1.99
C ILE A 190 -7.13 -9.89 3.27
N PRO A 191 -6.18 -10.33 4.13
CA PRO A 191 -6.53 -11.06 5.36
C PRO A 191 -7.33 -10.24 6.37
N ALA A 192 -7.31 -8.90 6.27
CA ALA A 192 -8.07 -8.03 7.17
C ALA A 192 -9.60 -8.26 7.08
N TYR A 193 -10.09 -8.81 5.97
CA TYR A 193 -11.50 -9.09 5.74
C TYR A 193 -12.06 -10.28 6.54
N VAL A 194 -11.22 -11.22 6.98
CA VAL A 194 -11.65 -12.45 7.70
C VAL A 194 -12.46 -12.13 8.96
N LYS A 195 -12.20 -10.98 9.61
CA LYS A 195 -12.93 -10.55 10.82
C LYS A 195 -14.32 -9.96 10.50
N ALA A 196 -14.48 -9.31 9.34
CA ALA A 196 -15.76 -8.72 8.95
C ALA A 196 -16.82 -9.80 8.69
N GLU A 197 -16.42 -10.91 8.07
CA GLU A 197 -17.28 -12.05 7.75
C GLU A 197 -17.72 -12.81 9.02
N LYS A 198 -16.83 -12.97 10.01
CA LYS A 198 -17.14 -13.65 11.29
C LYS A 198 -18.02 -12.84 12.25
N ASN A 199 -18.11 -11.53 12.07
CA ASN A 199 -18.97 -10.68 12.90
C ASN A 199 -20.39 -10.52 12.33
N GLN A 200 -20.67 -11.08 11.15
CA GLN A 200 -21.98 -11.03 10.47
C GLN A 200 -22.75 -12.35 10.51
N ASN A 201 -22.12 -13.44 10.96
CA ASN A 201 -22.73 -14.76 11.17
C ASN A 201 -22.80 -15.09 12.66
#